data_AF-A0A528N4W5-F1
#
_entry.id   AF-A0A528N4W5-F1
#
_cell.length_a   1.000
_cell.length_b   1.000
_cell.length_c   1.000
_cell.angle_alpha   90.00
_cell.angle_beta   90.00
_cell.angle_gamma   90.00
#
_symmetry.space_group_name_H-M   'P 1'
#
loop_
_entity.id
_entity.type
_entity.pdbx_description
1 polymer ?
#
loop_
_entity_poly.entity_id
_entity_poly.type
_entity_poly.pdbx_seq_one_letter_code
_entity_poly.pdbx_strand_id
1 'polypeptide(L)'
;SQNPGGSIKDRIALSMIADAEKQGRLKRGGTIVEATAGNTGLGLAQVGIPKGYRIILVVPDKMSREKIQHLRALGAEVRMTRSDVGKGHAEYYQD
;
A
#
# COMPACT_ATOMS: atom_id res chain seq x y z
N SER A 1 -8.78 1.96 -17.69
CA SER A 1 -7.67 2.88 -17.37
C SER A 1 -6.46 2.40 -18.14
N GLN A 2 -5.70 3.29 -18.80
CA GLN A 2 -4.50 2.92 -19.57
C GLN A 2 -3.21 2.97 -18.72
N ASN A 3 -3.32 3.19 -17.40
CA ASN A 3 -2.14 3.18 -16.53
C ASN A 3 -1.70 1.72 -16.24
N PRO A 4 -0.39 1.45 -16.01
CA PRO A 4 0.15 0.09 -15.87
C PRO A 4 -0.44 -0.77 -14.75
N GLY A 5 -0.94 -0.17 -13.67
CA GLY A 5 -1.63 -0.81 -12.55
C GLY A 5 -3.15 -0.84 -12.71
N GLY A 6 -3.64 -0.46 -13.89
CA GLY A 6 -5.06 -0.54 -14.24
C GLY A 6 -5.95 0.50 -13.56
N SER A 7 -5.38 1.51 -12.89
CA SER A 7 -6.15 2.46 -12.09
C SER A 7 -5.62 3.89 -12.15
N ILE A 8 -6.44 4.89 -11.77
CA ILE A 8 -5.96 6.27 -11.61
C ILE A 8 -4.93 6.43 -10.48
N LYS A 9 -4.88 5.47 -9.54
CA LYS A 9 -4.07 5.58 -8.32
C LYS A 9 -2.58 5.45 -8.58
N ASP A 10 -2.19 4.89 -9.71
CA ASP A 10 -0.81 4.84 -10.17
C ASP A 10 -0.21 6.24 -10.29
N ARG A 11 -1.01 7.23 -10.72
CA ARG A 11 -0.57 8.63 -10.85
C ARG A 11 -0.30 9.28 -9.51
N ILE A 12 -1.17 9.04 -8.52
CA ILE A 12 -0.96 9.61 -7.18
C ILE A 12 0.21 8.92 -6.47
N ALA A 13 0.37 7.60 -6.65
CA ALA A 13 1.49 6.86 -6.09
C ALA A 13 2.83 7.40 -6.61
N LEU A 14 2.93 7.60 -7.92
CA LEU A 14 4.10 8.21 -8.55
C LEU A 14 4.39 9.62 -8.00
N SER A 15 3.35 10.48 -7.94
CA SER A 15 3.49 11.84 -7.45
C SER A 15 3.94 11.91 -5.99
N MET A 16 3.30 11.13 -5.10
CA MET A 16 3.62 11.12 -3.67
C MET A 16 5.03 10.60 -3.40
N ILE A 17 5.46 9.53 -4.08
CA ILE A 17 6.80 8.98 -3.93
C ILE A 17 7.85 9.97 -4.43
N ALA A 18 7.64 10.56 -5.62
CA ALA A 18 8.58 11.53 -6.20
C ALA A 18 8.72 12.79 -5.34
N ASP A 19 7.62 13.29 -4.78
CA ASP A 19 7.66 14.44 -3.87
C ASP A 19 8.35 14.10 -2.54
N ALA A 20 8.09 12.94 -1.96
CA ALA A 20 8.77 12.49 -0.74
C ALA A 20 10.28 12.28 -0.95
N GLU A 21 10.68 11.76 -2.12
CA GLU A 21 12.09 11.68 -2.55
C GLU A 21 12.71 13.07 -2.67
N LYS A 22 12.05 13.99 -3.39
CA LYS A 22 12.52 15.37 -3.61
C LYS A 22 12.71 16.14 -2.30
N GLN A 23 11.81 15.94 -1.34
CA GLN A 23 11.87 16.58 -0.02
C GLN A 23 12.83 15.87 0.94
N GLY A 24 13.48 14.78 0.54
CA GLY A 24 14.38 14.01 1.39
C GLY A 24 13.69 13.24 2.53
N ARG A 25 12.35 13.18 2.52
CA ARG A 25 11.53 12.43 3.50
C ARG A 25 11.59 10.94 3.26
N LEU A 26 11.74 10.51 2.01
CA LEU A 26 11.91 9.12 1.63
C LEU A 26 13.34 8.88 1.13
N LYS A 27 14.12 8.14 1.93
CA LYS A 27 15.51 7.79 1.64
C LYS A 27 15.58 6.43 0.93
N ARG A 28 16.66 6.17 0.17
CA ARG A 28 16.91 4.89 -0.49
C ARG A 28 16.81 3.72 0.50
N GLY A 29 16.09 2.66 0.13
CA GLY A 29 15.79 1.53 1.03
C GLY A 29 14.75 1.83 2.12
N GLY A 30 14.14 3.02 2.09
CA GLY A 30 13.08 3.42 3.02
C GLY A 30 11.85 2.53 2.93
N THR A 31 10.99 2.66 3.94
CA THR A 31 9.74 1.90 4.04
C THR A 31 8.54 2.83 3.82
N ILE A 32 7.61 2.42 2.97
CA ILE A 32 6.31 3.06 2.78
C ILE A 32 5.26 2.18 3.44
N VAL A 33 4.46 2.77 4.33
CA VAL A 33 3.35 2.10 5.03
C VAL A 33 2.06 2.76 4.61
N GLU A 34 1.07 1.99 4.18
CA GLU A 34 -0.24 2.50 3.76
C GLU A 34 -1.36 1.57 4.23
N ALA A 35 -2.42 2.15 4.81
CA ALA A 35 -3.63 1.43 5.18
C ALA A 35 -4.60 1.38 3.99
N THR A 36 -4.43 0.38 3.12
CA THR A 36 -5.29 0.22 1.95
C THR A 36 -5.30 -1.22 1.44
N ALA A 37 -6.46 -1.66 0.96
CA ALA A 37 -6.64 -2.92 0.25
C ALA A 37 -6.93 -2.73 -1.25
N GLY A 38 -6.82 -1.48 -1.71
CA GLY A 38 -7.28 -1.07 -3.03
C GLY A 38 -6.15 -0.69 -3.98
N ASN A 39 -6.54 0.03 -5.01
CA ASN A 39 -5.67 0.46 -6.09
C ASN A 39 -4.53 1.38 -5.64
N THR A 40 -4.65 2.06 -4.50
CA THR A 40 -3.54 2.84 -3.93
C THR A 40 -2.38 1.95 -3.53
N GLY A 41 -2.64 0.81 -2.88
CA GLY A 41 -1.60 -0.14 -2.49
C GLY A 41 -0.94 -0.77 -3.71
N LEU A 42 -1.73 -1.06 -4.76
CA LEU A 42 -1.22 -1.55 -6.03
C LEU A 42 -0.30 -0.54 -6.72
N GLY A 43 -0.73 0.73 -6.81
CA GLY A 43 0.08 1.80 -7.38
C GLY A 43 1.37 2.06 -6.60
N LEU A 44 1.31 2.07 -5.27
CA LEU A 44 2.49 2.22 -4.41
C LEU A 44 3.45 1.05 -4.56
N ALA A 45 2.96 -0.19 -4.61
CA ALA A 45 3.78 -1.37 -4.84
C ALA A 45 4.47 -1.29 -6.22
N GLN A 46 3.72 -0.97 -7.26
CA GLN A 46 4.23 -0.93 -8.63
C GLN A 46 5.26 0.18 -8.87
N VAL A 47 5.16 1.30 -8.17
CA VAL A 47 6.15 2.38 -8.27
C VAL A 47 7.31 2.17 -7.30
N GLY A 48 7.02 1.81 -6.05
CA GLY A 48 7.99 1.82 -4.96
C GLY A 48 8.91 0.61 -4.92
N ILE A 49 8.41 -0.60 -5.23
CA ILE A 49 9.21 -1.82 -5.17
C ILE A 49 10.36 -1.79 -6.19
N PRO A 50 10.15 -1.40 -7.47
CA PRO A 50 11.25 -1.26 -8.43
C PRO A 50 12.29 -0.20 -8.04
N LYS A 51 11.90 0.81 -7.26
CA LYS A 51 12.81 1.83 -6.70
C LYS A 51 13.59 1.33 -5.47
N GLY A 52 13.32 0.12 -5.00
CA GLY A 52 13.98 -0.50 -3.86
C GLY A 52 13.40 -0.09 -2.50
N TYR A 53 12.14 0.36 -2.46
CA TYR A 53 11.44 0.62 -1.20
C TYR A 53 10.76 -0.63 -0.67
N ARG A 54 10.77 -0.78 0.65
CA ARG A 54 9.93 -1.76 1.33
C ARG A 54 8.50 -1.22 1.39
N ILE A 55 7.53 -2.00 0.96
CA ILE A 55 6.11 -1.62 0.99
C ILE A 55 5.37 -2.49 2.00
N ILE A 56 4.73 -1.86 2.99
CA ILE A 56 3.86 -2.52 3.97
C ILE A 56 2.44 -2.01 3.78
N LEU A 57 1.52 -2.92 3.46
CA LEU A 57 0.10 -2.63 3.28
C LEU A 57 -0.69 -3.21 4.44
N VAL A 58 -1.46 -2.36 5.12
CA VAL A 58 -2.37 -2.78 6.19
C VAL A 58 -3.76 -2.96 5.58
N VAL A 59 -4.28 -4.19 5.63
CA VAL A 59 -5.45 -4.64 4.87
C VAL A 59 -6.48 -5.29 5.81
N PRO A 60 -7.75 -4.87 5.79
CA PRO A 60 -8.81 -5.56 6.54
C PRO A 60 -9.08 -6.98 6.03
N ASP A 61 -9.41 -7.91 6.92
CA ASP A 61 -9.68 -9.32 6.63
C ASP A 61 -10.93 -9.58 5.76
N LYS A 62 -11.87 -8.64 5.68
CA LYS A 62 -13.01 -8.70 4.73
C LYS A 62 -12.62 -8.56 3.25
N MET A 63 -11.35 -8.30 2.95
CA MET A 63 -10.88 -8.10 1.58
C MET A 63 -10.64 -9.43 0.87
N SER A 64 -10.84 -9.44 -0.46
CA SER A 64 -10.74 -10.67 -1.23
C SER A 64 -9.33 -11.27 -1.21
N ARG A 65 -9.25 -12.60 -1.24
CA ARG A 65 -7.97 -13.33 -1.20
C ARG A 65 -7.12 -13.05 -2.44
N GLU A 66 -7.76 -12.90 -3.60
CA GLU A 66 -7.11 -12.61 -4.88
C GLU A 66 -6.38 -11.26 -4.83
N LYS A 67 -6.99 -10.24 -4.22
CA LYS A 67 -6.33 -8.93 -4.03
C LYS A 67 -5.11 -9.04 -3.12
N ILE A 68 -5.23 -9.77 -2.01
CA ILE A 68 -4.11 -9.97 -1.08
C ILE A 68 -2.97 -10.73 -1.77
N GLN A 69 -3.30 -11.78 -2.53
CA GLN A 69 -2.32 -12.57 -3.27
C GLN A 69 -1.63 -11.74 -4.35
N HIS A 70 -2.37 -10.91 -5.09
CA HIS A 70 -1.80 -10.01 -6.09
C HIS A 70 -0.80 -9.03 -5.44
N LEU A 71 -1.18 -8.37 -4.34
CA LEU A 71 -0.27 -7.46 -3.63
C LEU A 71 1.00 -8.16 -3.14
N ARG A 72 0.87 -9.37 -2.58
CA ARG A 72 2.03 -10.18 -2.17
C ARG A 72 2.90 -10.60 -3.34
N ALA A 73 2.30 -10.98 -4.46
CA ALA A 73 3.04 -11.37 -5.67
C ALA A 73 3.87 -10.22 -6.26
N LEU A 74 3.44 -8.98 -6.06
CA LEU A 74 4.23 -7.79 -6.44
C LEU A 74 5.40 -7.52 -5.50
N GLY A 75 5.47 -8.20 -4.34
CA GLY A 75 6.52 -8.03 -3.33
C GLY A 75 6.11 -7.13 -2.15
N ALA A 76 4.84 -6.76 -2.02
CA ALA A 76 4.38 -6.00 -0.85
C ALA A 76 4.18 -6.92 0.36
N GLU A 77 4.57 -6.44 1.54
CA GLU A 77 4.23 -7.07 2.81
C GLU A 77 2.80 -6.71 3.20
N VAL A 78 1.92 -7.70 3.31
CA VAL A 78 0.51 -7.47 3.68
C VAL A 78 0.27 -7.85 5.13
N ARG A 79 -0.07 -6.86 5.96
CA ARG A 79 -0.50 -7.01 7.35
C ARG A 79 -2.02 -7.02 7.42
N MET A 80 -2.60 -8.13 7.88
CA MET A 80 -4.04 -8.26 8.04
C MET A 80 -4.52 -7.56 9.31
N THR A 81 -5.70 -6.96 9.26
CA THR A 81 -6.38 -6.34 10.40
C THR A 81 -7.82 -6.82 10.48
N ARG A 82 -8.37 -6.90 11.70
CA ARG A 82 -9.74 -7.31 11.93
C ARG A 82 -10.72 -6.26 11.43
N SER A 83 -11.75 -6.68 10.71
CA SER A 83 -12.82 -5.78 10.24
C SER A 83 -14.13 -5.89 11.02
N ASP A 84 -14.18 -6.80 11.99
CA ASP A 84 -15.35 -7.12 12.82
C ASP A 84 -15.34 -6.41 14.20
N VAL A 85 -14.31 -5.61 14.47
CA VAL A 85 -14.16 -4.86 15.74
C VAL A 85 -14.35 -3.37 15.53
N GLY A 86 -14.93 -2.71 16.54
CA GLY A 86 -15.20 -1.27 16.53
C GLY A 86 -14.22 -0.44 17.37
N LYS A 87 -14.39 0.88 17.33
CA LYS A 87 -13.55 1.83 18.07
C LYS A 87 -13.49 1.52 19.57
N GLY A 88 -12.28 1.51 20.13
CA GLY A 88 -12.03 1.16 21.54
C GLY A 88 -11.67 -0.31 21.78
N HIS A 89 -11.77 -1.18 20.77
CA HIS A 89 -11.26 -2.54 20.84
C HIS A 89 -9.75 -2.56 20.53
N ALA A 90 -8.96 -3.34 21.29
CA ALA A 90 -7.49 -3.39 21.19
C ALA A 90 -6.95 -3.79 19.80
N GLU A 91 -7.80 -4.35 18.94
CA GLU A 91 -7.45 -4.81 17.60
C GLU A 91 -8.11 -3.97 16.48
N TYR A 92 -8.71 -2.83 16.82
CA TYR A 92 -9.27 -1.91 15.83
C TYR A 92 -8.14 -1.16 15.10
N TYR A 93 -8.26 -1.06 13.77
CA TYR A 93 -7.18 -0.57 12.90
C TYR A 93 -7.13 0.96 12.75
N GLN A 94 -8.03 1.70 13.42
CA GLN A 94 -8.14 3.16 13.36
C GLN A 94 -8.49 3.72 14.75
N ASP A 95 -7.56 4.36 15.45
CA ASP A 95 -7.93 5.13 16.66
C ASP A 95 -8.39 6.56 16.33
#